data_AF-A0A6D2IBV6-F1
#
_entry.id   AF-A0A6D2IBV6-F1
#
_cell.length_a   1.000
_cell.length_b   1.000
_cell.length_c   1.000
_cell.angle_alpha   90.00
_cell.angle_beta   90.00
_cell.angle_gamma   90.00
#
_symmetry.space_group_name_H-M   'P 1'
#
loop_
_entity.id
_entity.type
_entity.pdbx_description
1 polymer ?
#
loop_
_entity_poly.entity_id
_entity_poly.type
_entity_poly.pdbx_seq_one_letter_code
_entity_poly.pdbx_strand_id
1 'polypeptide(L)'
;MPTLNRIRKSHRTWTASSIPTKLTVNFVLPYASELSGKEVLKTEMRGIATRSLYSLSRSILSQARQGITAGRETSPLDSLWSAIQRRGVKVNAIQLRPGNVIERTGRTFRVVEAEHKQQGRGGASIQVELRDVDNGNKLNLRFGTEESVEKVFVHEKSYTCLYTEGDTAFLIEPDTFEQVEVPLDIFGKASVYLKEEMKVQLQLYDGRALAAFLPKHVTCTIEETQLPMKGLTSAPRYKRALLDNGSTIQVPSYLEAGEKIVINTEDDSFVKRDNK
;
A
#
# COMPACT_ATOMS: atom_id res chain seq x y z
N MET A 1 -22.39 -48.00 48.29
CA MET A 1 -23.65 -47.22 48.43
C MET A 1 -23.33 -46.01 49.29
N PRO A 2 -23.16 -44.82 48.69
CA PRO A 2 -24.25 -43.83 48.76
C PRO A 2 -24.46 -42.97 47.48
N THR A 3 -25.75 -42.77 47.18
CA THR A 3 -26.44 -41.59 46.64
C THR A 3 -25.81 -40.69 45.55
N LEU A 4 -26.35 -40.83 44.32
CA LEU A 4 -26.32 -39.84 43.24
C LEU A 4 -27.09 -38.57 43.62
N ASN A 5 -26.49 -37.40 43.41
CA ASN A 5 -27.18 -36.11 43.52
C ASN A 5 -27.48 -35.54 42.11
N ARG A 6 -28.74 -35.16 41.92
CA ARG A 6 -29.40 -34.88 40.63
C ARG A 6 -29.32 -33.40 40.27
N ILE A 7 -28.80 -33.14 39.07
CA ILE A 7 -28.68 -31.84 38.41
C ILE A 7 -30.07 -31.22 38.13
N ARG A 8 -30.28 -29.95 38.49
CA ARG A 8 -31.39 -29.11 38.01
C ARG A 8 -30.83 -27.98 37.14
N LYS A 9 -31.09 -28.03 35.83
CA LYS A 9 -30.91 -26.90 34.89
C LYS A 9 -32.24 -26.15 34.79
N SER A 10 -32.26 -24.86 35.13
CA SER A 10 -33.39 -23.97 34.91
C SER A 10 -33.21 -23.22 33.59
N HIS A 11 -34.05 -23.54 32.60
CA HIS A 11 -34.18 -22.76 31.37
C HIS A 11 -35.12 -21.57 31.64
N ARG A 12 -34.63 -20.34 31.46
CA ARG A 12 -35.47 -19.13 31.35
C ARG A 12 -35.74 -18.87 29.88
N THR A 13 -36.99 -19.00 29.47
CA THR A 13 -37.53 -18.52 28.21
C THR A 13 -37.86 -17.03 28.34
N TRP A 14 -37.47 -16.22 27.36
CA TRP A 14 -37.89 -14.83 27.24
C TRP A 14 -39.04 -14.76 26.24
N THR A 15 -40.22 -14.36 26.72
CA THR A 15 -41.38 -14.05 25.90
C THR A 15 -41.36 -12.59 25.48
N ALA A 16 -41.52 -12.35 24.18
CA ALA A 16 -41.69 -11.04 23.58
C ALA A 16 -43.00 -10.38 24.05
N SER A 17 -42.92 -9.11 24.43
CA SER A 17 -44.08 -8.24 24.64
C SER A 17 -43.86 -6.89 23.96
N SER A 18 -44.82 -6.57 23.11
CA SER A 18 -45.10 -5.36 22.34
C SER A 18 -45.03 -4.04 23.10
N ILE A 19 -44.82 -2.93 22.37
CA ILE A 19 -45.64 -1.68 22.34
C ILE A 19 -45.05 -0.70 21.27
N PRO A 20 -45.88 0.18 20.65
CA PRO A 20 -45.69 0.80 19.32
C PRO A 20 -44.90 2.14 19.41
N THR A 21 -44.57 2.88 18.34
CA THR A 21 -45.46 3.82 17.65
C THR A 21 -44.67 4.56 16.54
N LYS A 22 -45.39 4.93 15.47
CA LYS A 22 -44.95 5.82 14.38
C LYS A 22 -44.51 7.19 14.89
N LEU A 23 -43.44 7.74 14.32
CA LEU A 23 -43.15 9.18 14.32
C LEU A 23 -42.69 9.58 12.92
N THR A 24 -43.63 10.14 12.15
CA THR A 24 -43.37 10.91 10.94
C THR A 24 -43.17 12.35 11.40
N VAL A 25 -42.00 12.92 11.14
CA VAL A 25 -41.74 14.35 11.40
C VAL A 25 -41.57 15.04 10.05
N ASN A 26 -42.62 15.76 9.67
CA ASN A 26 -42.56 16.82 8.67
C ASN A 26 -41.89 18.04 9.30
N PHE A 27 -40.85 18.58 8.68
CA PHE A 27 -40.37 19.92 8.94
C PHE A 27 -40.43 20.71 7.62
N VAL A 28 -41.42 21.59 7.56
CA VAL A 28 -41.48 22.75 6.67
C VAL A 28 -41.13 23.94 7.55
N LEU A 29 -40.30 24.87 7.08
CA LEU A 29 -40.48 26.33 7.14
C LEU A 29 -39.26 27.06 6.50
N PRO A 30 -39.40 28.36 6.15
CA PRO A 30 -38.93 28.95 4.89
C PRO A 30 -37.82 29.99 5.10
N TYR A 31 -37.19 30.46 4.01
CA TYR A 31 -36.75 31.86 3.95
C TYR A 31 -36.63 32.34 2.51
N ALA A 32 -37.40 33.37 2.19
CA ALA A 32 -37.34 34.17 0.98
C ALA A 32 -37.01 35.62 1.36
N SER A 33 -36.08 36.23 0.64
CA SER A 33 -35.90 37.67 0.39
C SER A 33 -34.64 37.77 -0.50
N GLU A 34 -34.72 37.95 -1.82
CA GLU A 34 -35.13 39.15 -2.57
C GLU A 34 -34.60 40.46 -1.99
N LEU A 35 -33.63 41.07 -2.70
CA LEU A 35 -33.66 42.46 -3.16
C LEU A 35 -32.51 42.73 -4.17
N SER A 36 -32.91 43.05 -5.41
CA SER A 36 -32.49 44.21 -6.24
C SER A 36 -30.99 44.56 -6.29
N GLY A 37 -30.29 44.62 -7.43
CA GLY A 37 -30.65 45.24 -8.72
C GLY A 37 -29.66 46.37 -9.07
N LYS A 38 -29.44 46.63 -10.38
CA LYS A 38 -28.57 47.63 -11.08
C LYS A 38 -27.26 47.04 -11.62
N GLU A 39 -26.78 47.26 -12.85
CA GLU A 39 -27.11 48.07 -14.04
C GLU A 39 -26.29 47.45 -15.20
N VAL A 40 -26.87 47.04 -16.34
CA VAL A 40 -27.04 47.81 -17.60
C VAL A 40 -25.80 48.56 -18.07
N LEU A 41 -25.14 48.05 -19.13
CA LEU A 41 -24.69 48.87 -20.26
C LEU A 41 -24.88 48.09 -21.57
N LYS A 42 -25.77 48.62 -22.40
CA LYS A 42 -26.03 48.30 -23.81
C LYS A 42 -25.89 49.60 -24.59
N THR A 43 -25.52 49.49 -25.88
CA THR A 43 -25.71 50.42 -27.02
C THR A 43 -24.36 50.76 -27.67
N GLU A 44 -23.93 50.18 -28.79
CA GLU A 44 -24.44 50.13 -30.20
C GLU A 44 -23.79 51.21 -31.09
N MET A 45 -23.26 50.80 -32.26
CA MET A 45 -23.45 51.37 -33.62
C MET A 45 -22.44 50.73 -34.61
N ARG A 46 -22.91 49.89 -35.56
CA ARG A 46 -23.08 50.15 -37.03
C ARG A 46 -21.77 50.55 -37.73
N GLY A 47 -21.29 49.98 -38.85
CA GLY A 47 -21.82 49.23 -39.99
C GLY A 47 -20.85 49.51 -41.16
N ILE A 48 -20.44 48.56 -42.01
CA ILE A 48 -20.77 48.39 -43.45
C ILE A 48 -19.49 47.70 -44.02
N ALA A 49 -19.51 46.53 -44.67
CA ALA A 49 -19.63 46.44 -46.12
C ALA A 49 -19.75 44.97 -46.57
N THR A 50 -20.72 44.72 -47.44
CA THR A 50 -21.01 43.49 -48.17
C THR A 50 -20.44 43.54 -49.60
N ARG A 51 -19.99 42.39 -50.11
CA ARG A 51 -19.92 41.94 -51.53
C ARG A 51 -19.39 40.48 -51.49
N SER A 52 -20.08 39.37 -51.80
CA SER A 52 -20.97 38.98 -52.92
C SER A 52 -20.25 39.11 -54.27
N LEU A 53 -20.07 38.13 -55.17
CA LEU A 53 -20.41 36.70 -55.40
C LEU A 53 -19.33 36.19 -56.41
N TYR A 54 -19.11 34.89 -56.64
CA TYR A 54 -19.65 34.03 -57.72
C TYR A 54 -19.10 32.61 -57.43
N SER A 55 -19.91 31.56 -57.15
CA SER A 55 -20.59 30.66 -58.11
C SER A 55 -19.57 30.04 -59.11
N LEU A 56 -19.33 28.74 -59.30
CA LEU A 56 -20.12 27.50 -59.36
C LEU A 56 -19.08 26.35 -59.26
N SER A 57 -19.32 25.21 -58.62
CA SER A 57 -20.07 24.12 -59.23
C SER A 57 -20.25 23.00 -58.20
N ARG A 58 -21.49 22.51 -58.10
CA ARG A 58 -21.84 21.24 -57.45
C ARG A 58 -21.82 20.13 -58.50
N SER A 59 -21.76 18.89 -57.98
CA SER A 59 -21.86 17.58 -58.63
C SER A 59 -20.54 17.07 -59.21
N ILE A 60 -19.98 15.94 -58.78
CA ILE A 60 -20.64 14.63 -58.68
C ILE A 60 -20.28 13.87 -57.39
N LEU A 61 -21.36 13.38 -56.78
CA LEU A 61 -21.51 12.27 -55.84
C LEU A 61 -20.43 11.17 -55.85
N SER A 62 -20.13 10.73 -54.63
CA SER A 62 -20.15 9.32 -54.21
C SER A 62 -19.36 8.33 -55.06
N GLN A 63 -18.21 7.92 -54.55
CA GLN A 63 -17.90 6.51 -54.32
C GLN A 63 -16.57 6.40 -53.56
N ALA A 64 -16.63 5.89 -52.33
CA ALA A 64 -15.68 4.94 -51.76
C ALA A 64 -15.97 4.79 -50.26
N ARG A 65 -16.97 3.96 -49.94
CA ARG A 65 -16.91 3.14 -48.74
C ARG A 65 -15.71 2.21 -48.92
N GLN A 66 -14.68 2.35 -48.11
CA GLN A 66 -13.83 1.26 -47.66
C GLN A 66 -13.09 1.72 -46.39
N GLY A 67 -13.26 0.94 -45.33
CA GLY A 67 -12.84 1.28 -43.99
C GLY A 67 -11.32 1.35 -43.85
N ILE A 68 -10.88 2.30 -43.04
CA ILE A 68 -9.53 2.31 -42.47
C ILE A 68 -9.73 2.58 -40.98
N THR A 69 -9.52 1.54 -40.19
CA THR A 69 -9.20 1.61 -38.77
C THR A 69 -8.01 2.54 -38.61
N ALA A 70 -8.25 3.79 -38.17
CA ALA A 70 -7.20 4.75 -37.91
C ALA A 70 -6.38 4.27 -36.70
N GLY A 71 -5.21 3.71 -37.00
CA GLY A 71 -4.19 3.36 -36.04
C GLY A 71 -3.78 4.60 -35.25
N ARG A 72 -3.72 4.43 -33.92
CA ARG A 72 -3.08 5.35 -33.00
C ARG A 72 -1.61 5.42 -33.39
N GLU A 73 -1.18 6.54 -33.96
CA GLU A 73 0.22 6.80 -34.30
C GLU A 73 1.04 6.80 -33.00
N THR A 74 1.72 5.69 -32.73
CA THR A 74 2.74 5.60 -31.69
C THR A 74 4.00 6.27 -32.22
N SER A 75 4.31 7.44 -31.70
CA SER A 75 5.56 8.15 -31.95
C SER A 75 6.76 7.21 -31.75
N PRO A 76 7.69 7.07 -32.72
CA PRO A 76 8.88 6.22 -32.57
C PRO A 76 9.87 6.74 -31.51
N LEU A 77 9.60 7.91 -30.91
CA LEU A 77 10.40 8.50 -29.84
C LEU A 77 9.95 8.06 -28.43
N ASP A 78 8.71 7.56 -28.25
CA ASP A 78 8.28 6.99 -26.96
C ASP A 78 8.94 5.64 -26.68
N SER A 79 9.53 5.02 -27.70
CA SER A 79 10.17 3.70 -27.66
C SER A 79 11.70 3.75 -27.64
N LEU A 80 12.31 4.94 -27.74
CA LEU A 80 13.77 5.10 -27.76
C LEU A 80 14.40 5.30 -26.36
N TRP A 81 13.61 5.62 -25.33
CA TRP A 81 14.09 5.63 -23.94
C TRP A 81 13.93 4.27 -23.23
N SER A 82 12.98 3.43 -23.67
CA SER A 82 12.79 2.04 -23.17
C SER A 82 13.96 1.10 -23.52
N ALA A 83 14.82 1.50 -24.47
CA ALA A 83 15.91 0.69 -24.99
C ALA A 83 17.26 0.86 -24.24
N ILE A 84 17.37 1.79 -23.27
CA ILE A 84 18.67 2.16 -22.66
C ILE A 84 18.78 1.78 -21.17
N GLN A 85 17.86 1.01 -20.59
CA GLN A 85 18.19 0.31 -19.36
C GLN A 85 18.85 -1.03 -19.71
N ARG A 86 20.14 -1.17 -19.39
CA ARG A 86 20.76 -2.49 -19.25
C ARG A 86 20.03 -3.19 -18.09
N ARG A 87 18.97 -3.95 -18.42
CA ARG A 87 17.90 -4.37 -17.49
C ARG A 87 18.33 -5.31 -16.37
N GLY A 88 19.52 -5.89 -16.43
CA GLY A 88 20.04 -6.69 -15.34
C GLY A 88 21.44 -7.24 -15.58
N VAL A 89 22.04 -7.83 -14.55
CA VAL A 89 23.25 -8.65 -14.66
C VAL A 89 22.84 -10.11 -14.65
N LYS A 90 23.42 -10.88 -15.58
CA LYS A 90 23.29 -12.33 -15.59
C LYS A 90 24.06 -12.90 -14.41
N VAL A 91 23.34 -13.44 -13.42
CA VAL A 91 23.89 -14.07 -12.23
C VAL A 91 23.50 -15.53 -12.20
N ASN A 92 24.28 -16.34 -11.49
CA ASN A 92 23.92 -17.74 -11.29
C ASN A 92 22.70 -17.83 -10.35
N ALA A 93 21.75 -18.72 -10.64
CA ALA A 93 20.53 -18.87 -9.87
C ALA A 93 20.79 -19.25 -8.41
N ILE A 94 21.88 -19.96 -8.11
CA ILE A 94 22.28 -20.28 -6.72
C ILE A 94 22.54 -19.02 -5.89
N GLN A 95 22.96 -17.92 -6.51
CA GLN A 95 23.28 -16.68 -5.79
C GLN A 95 22.03 -15.83 -5.47
N LEU A 96 20.83 -16.31 -5.84
CA LEU A 96 19.60 -15.62 -5.50
C LEU A 96 19.36 -15.61 -3.99
N ARG A 97 18.92 -14.45 -3.50
CA ARG A 97 18.54 -14.21 -2.12
C ARG A 97 17.14 -13.61 -2.09
N PRO A 98 16.38 -13.79 -0.99
CA PRO A 98 15.15 -13.05 -0.74
C PRO A 98 15.36 -11.54 -0.96
N GLY A 99 14.40 -10.89 -1.62
CA GLY A 99 14.46 -9.47 -1.98
C GLY A 99 15.10 -9.17 -3.33
N ASN A 100 15.85 -10.09 -3.95
CA ASN A 100 16.33 -9.88 -5.32
C ASN A 100 15.15 -9.81 -6.29
N VAL A 101 15.31 -8.99 -7.33
CA VAL A 101 14.35 -8.90 -8.43
C VAL A 101 14.99 -9.49 -9.68
N ILE A 102 14.24 -10.35 -10.38
CA ILE A 102 14.69 -11.05 -11.57
C ILE A 102 13.72 -10.84 -12.72
N GLU A 103 14.24 -10.81 -13.94
CA GLU A 103 13.45 -10.80 -15.16
C GLU A 103 13.47 -12.22 -15.76
N ARG A 104 12.28 -12.74 -16.10
CA ARG A 104 12.13 -14.03 -16.76
C ARG A 104 10.93 -14.00 -17.69
N THR A 105 11.11 -14.42 -18.94
CA THR A 105 10.02 -14.50 -19.93
C THR A 105 9.33 -13.14 -20.13
N GLY A 106 10.10 -12.05 -20.07
CA GLY A 106 9.60 -10.67 -20.22
C GLY A 106 8.72 -10.19 -19.07
N ARG A 107 8.75 -10.86 -17.91
CA ARG A 107 8.06 -10.45 -16.69
C ARG A 107 9.05 -10.30 -15.53
N THR A 108 8.72 -9.42 -14.60
CA THR A 108 9.55 -9.10 -13.45
C THR A 108 9.01 -9.78 -12.20
N PHE A 109 9.89 -10.50 -11.52
CA PHE A 109 9.55 -11.26 -10.33
C PHE A 109 10.44 -10.85 -9.16
N ARG A 110 9.86 -10.71 -7.98
CA ARG A 110 10.58 -10.54 -6.72
C ARG A 110 10.77 -11.90 -6.05
N VAL A 111 11.98 -12.20 -5.60
CA VAL A 111 12.28 -13.39 -4.82
C VAL A 111 11.74 -13.20 -3.40
N VAL A 112 10.78 -14.03 -3.01
CA VAL A 112 10.21 -14.05 -1.65
C VAL A 112 11.03 -14.96 -0.76
N GLU A 113 11.33 -16.16 -1.23
CA GLU A 113 12.07 -17.17 -0.49
C GLU A 113 13.01 -17.94 -1.42
N ALA A 114 14.17 -18.35 -0.90
CA ALA A 114 15.15 -19.12 -1.64
C ALA A 114 15.76 -20.19 -0.72
N GLU A 115 15.58 -21.46 -1.09
CA GLU A 115 16.00 -22.62 -0.32
C GLU A 115 17.04 -23.43 -1.11
N HIS A 116 18.26 -23.55 -0.58
CA HIS A 116 19.31 -24.35 -1.19
C HIS A 116 19.20 -25.81 -0.75
N LYS A 117 18.91 -26.70 -1.69
CA LYS A 117 18.83 -28.14 -1.46
C LYS A 117 20.04 -28.85 -2.06
N GLN A 118 20.82 -29.48 -1.19
CA GLN A 118 21.91 -30.38 -1.57
C GLN A 118 21.40 -31.82 -1.48
N GLN A 119 21.46 -32.55 -2.58
CA GLN A 119 21.14 -33.98 -2.56
C GLN A 119 22.43 -34.77 -2.32
N GLY A 120 22.43 -35.71 -1.36
CA GLY A 120 23.67 -36.34 -0.88
C GLY A 120 24.57 -36.92 -1.99
N ARG A 121 23.97 -37.54 -3.02
CA ARG A 121 24.69 -38.08 -4.19
C ARG A 121 24.23 -37.44 -5.52
N GLY A 122 23.85 -36.16 -5.48
CA GLY A 122 23.35 -35.41 -6.64
C GLY A 122 23.79 -33.95 -6.63
N GLY A 123 23.57 -33.26 -7.75
CA GLY A 123 23.87 -31.83 -7.87
C GLY A 123 23.08 -30.98 -6.87
N ALA A 124 23.63 -29.82 -6.52
CA ALA A 124 22.90 -28.81 -5.76
C ALA A 124 21.77 -28.23 -6.63
N SER A 125 20.64 -27.88 -6.00
CA SER A 125 19.58 -27.14 -6.66
C SER A 125 19.00 -26.13 -5.69
N ILE A 126 18.55 -25.00 -6.22
CA ILE A 126 17.88 -23.98 -5.42
C ILE A 126 16.41 -23.98 -5.78
N GLN A 127 15.55 -24.04 -4.78
CA GLN A 127 14.11 -23.85 -4.92
C GLN A 127 13.79 -22.41 -4.53
N VAL A 128 13.14 -21.68 -5.41
CA VAL A 128 12.89 -20.25 -5.27
C VAL A 128 11.39 -19.99 -5.40
N GLU A 129 10.82 -19.33 -4.39
CA GLU A 129 9.49 -18.75 -4.47
C GLU A 129 9.58 -17.31 -4.99
N LEU A 130 8.92 -17.08 -6.11
CA LEU A 130 8.85 -15.81 -6.82
C LEU A 130 7.46 -15.22 -6.68
N ARG A 131 7.37 -13.90 -6.55
CA ARG A 131 6.12 -13.13 -6.64
C ARG A 131 6.20 -12.20 -7.84
N ASP A 132 5.23 -12.32 -8.74
CA ASP A 132 5.06 -11.42 -9.88
C ASP A 132 4.82 -10.00 -9.37
N VAL A 133 5.57 -9.03 -9.89
CA VAL A 133 5.44 -7.62 -9.51
C VAL A 133 4.13 -7.02 -10.04
N ASP A 134 3.70 -7.42 -11.24
CA ASP A 134 2.52 -6.86 -11.89
C ASP A 134 1.22 -7.52 -11.38
N ASN A 135 1.22 -8.86 -11.32
CA ASN A 135 0.02 -9.61 -10.97
C ASN A 135 -0.05 -10.04 -9.50
N GLY A 136 1.05 -9.94 -8.76
CA GLY A 136 1.14 -10.45 -7.38
C GLY A 136 1.13 -11.98 -7.25
N ASN A 137 1.04 -12.72 -8.37
CA ASN A 137 0.97 -14.17 -8.40
C ASN A 137 2.27 -14.81 -7.90
N LYS A 138 2.14 -15.87 -7.10
CA LYS A 138 3.27 -16.65 -6.61
C LYS A 138 3.61 -17.78 -7.57
N LEU A 139 4.91 -17.98 -7.83
CA LEU A 139 5.45 -19.02 -8.68
C LEU A 139 6.60 -19.72 -7.95
N ASN A 140 6.58 -21.05 -7.90
CA ASN A 140 7.65 -21.84 -7.30
C ASN A 140 8.48 -22.49 -8.41
N LEU A 141 9.77 -22.16 -8.49
CA LEU A 141 10.68 -22.67 -9.50
C LEU A 141 11.89 -23.34 -8.87
N ARG A 142 12.41 -24.36 -9.54
CA ARG A 142 13.65 -25.03 -9.17
C ARG A 142 14.70 -24.75 -10.23
N PHE A 143 15.85 -24.25 -9.80
CA PHE A 143 16.99 -23.98 -10.67
C PHE A 143 18.13 -24.96 -10.37
N GLY A 144 18.83 -25.38 -11.42
CA GLY A 144 20.07 -26.16 -11.31
C GLY A 144 21.29 -25.30 -10.98
N THR A 145 22.42 -25.92 -10.63
CA THR A 145 23.66 -25.22 -10.27
C THR A 145 24.20 -24.30 -11.36
N GLU A 146 24.05 -24.67 -12.62
CA GLU A 146 24.62 -23.92 -13.75
C GLU A 146 23.60 -22.99 -14.41
N GLU A 147 22.35 -23.01 -13.95
CA GLU A 147 21.30 -22.16 -14.50
C GLU A 147 21.56 -20.71 -14.09
N SER A 148 21.41 -19.82 -15.06
CA SER A 148 21.66 -18.39 -14.88
C SER A 148 20.36 -17.62 -15.12
N VAL A 149 20.21 -16.54 -14.36
CA VAL A 149 19.03 -15.68 -14.33
C VAL A 149 19.44 -14.23 -14.51
N GLU A 150 18.56 -13.44 -15.10
CA GLU A 150 18.77 -12.01 -15.26
C GLU A 150 18.31 -11.31 -13.98
N LYS A 151 19.28 -10.88 -13.17
CA LYS A 151 19.00 -10.09 -11.96
C LYS A 151 18.90 -8.63 -12.34
N VAL A 152 17.75 -8.05 -12.04
CA VAL A 152 17.44 -6.65 -12.29
C VAL A 152 18.02 -5.79 -11.16
N PHE A 153 18.56 -4.61 -11.52
CA PHE A 153 18.96 -3.62 -10.54
C PHE A 153 17.75 -2.83 -10.06
N VAL A 154 17.59 -2.78 -8.74
CA VAL A 154 16.55 -2.00 -8.08
C VAL A 154 17.21 -0.77 -7.46
N HIS A 155 16.58 0.38 -7.60
CA HIS A 155 17.06 1.61 -6.99
C HIS A 155 16.48 1.73 -5.59
N GLU A 156 17.35 1.83 -4.59
CA GLU A 156 16.94 2.09 -3.21
C GLU A 156 17.14 3.58 -2.91
N LYS A 157 16.07 4.25 -2.51
CA LYS A 157 16.05 5.68 -2.22
C LYS A 157 15.37 5.94 -0.89
N SER A 158 15.82 6.97 -0.18
CA SER A 158 15.20 7.40 1.07
C SER A 158 14.10 8.42 0.81
N TYR A 159 12.94 8.20 1.43
CA TYR A 159 11.80 9.11 1.42
C TYR A 159 11.43 9.49 2.85
N THR A 160 10.68 10.58 3.00
CA THR A 160 10.06 10.96 4.28
C THR A 160 8.56 10.81 4.17
N CYS A 161 7.94 10.15 5.15
CA CYS A 161 6.49 10.03 5.24
C CYS A 161 5.88 11.38 5.60
N LEU A 162 4.92 11.85 4.81
CA LEU A 162 4.16 13.06 5.11
C LEU A 162 2.97 12.73 5.99
N TYR A 163 2.05 11.94 5.44
CA TYR A 163 0.83 11.48 6.10
C TYR A 163 0.35 10.20 5.43
N THR A 164 -0.60 9.53 6.08
CA THR A 164 -1.30 8.37 5.54
C THR A 164 -2.78 8.71 5.37
N GLU A 165 -3.36 8.32 4.23
CA GLU A 165 -4.80 8.48 3.96
C GLU A 165 -5.37 7.14 3.53
N GLY A 166 -6.31 6.62 4.33
CA GLY A 166 -6.87 5.28 4.11
C GLY A 166 -5.78 4.22 4.04
N ASP A 167 -5.67 3.55 2.89
CA ASP A 167 -4.69 2.49 2.64
C ASP A 167 -3.44 2.95 1.87
N THR A 168 -3.20 4.27 1.77
CA THR A 168 -2.08 4.84 1.01
C THR A 168 -1.21 5.74 1.89
N ALA A 169 0.11 5.62 1.75
CA ALA A 169 1.09 6.50 2.36
C ALA A 169 1.62 7.50 1.33
N PHE A 170 1.63 8.78 1.69
CA PHE A 170 2.20 9.85 0.88
C PHE A 170 3.61 10.13 1.35
N LEU A 171 4.57 9.95 0.44
CA LEU A 171 5.99 10.04 0.74
C LEU A 171 6.63 11.13 -0.13
N ILE A 172 7.65 11.81 0.40
CA ILE A 172 8.40 12.83 -0.32
C ILE A 172 9.88 12.48 -0.39
N GLU A 173 10.49 12.62 -1.56
CA GLU A 173 11.94 12.52 -1.73
C GLU A 173 12.60 13.81 -1.20
N PRO A 174 13.60 13.74 -0.30
CA PRO A 174 14.19 14.92 0.33
C PRO A 174 15.01 15.78 -0.64
N ASP A 175 15.52 15.21 -1.73
CA ASP A 175 16.42 15.90 -2.66
C ASP A 175 15.66 16.52 -3.85
N THR A 176 14.68 15.81 -4.41
CA THR A 176 13.90 16.25 -5.58
C THR A 176 12.57 16.88 -5.19
N PHE A 177 12.11 16.71 -3.95
CA PHE A 177 10.79 17.10 -3.47
C PHE A 177 9.63 16.47 -4.26
N GLU A 178 9.90 15.37 -4.98
CA GLU A 178 8.89 14.60 -5.67
C GLU A 178 8.06 13.79 -4.66
N GLN A 179 6.74 13.84 -4.83
CA GLN A 179 5.80 13.08 -4.01
C GLN A 179 5.45 11.78 -4.70
N VAL A 180 5.40 10.70 -3.91
CA VAL A 180 5.04 9.37 -4.38
C VAL A 180 3.97 8.79 -3.47
N GLU A 181 2.94 8.24 -4.09
CA GLU A 181 1.86 7.52 -3.43
C GLU A 181 2.22 6.04 -3.36
N VAL A 182 2.27 5.49 -2.15
CA VAL A 182 2.65 4.09 -1.93
C VAL A 182 1.57 3.38 -1.12
N PRO A 183 0.94 2.33 -1.66
CA PRO A 183 -0.01 1.51 -0.91
C PRO A 183 0.62 0.90 0.36
N LEU A 184 -0.13 0.90 1.46
CA LEU A 184 0.33 0.36 2.75
C LEU A 184 0.63 -1.15 2.69
N ASP A 185 0.02 -1.90 1.78
CA ASP A 185 0.32 -3.33 1.56
C ASP A 185 1.81 -3.57 1.21
N ILE A 186 2.47 -2.60 0.57
CA ILE A 186 3.89 -2.70 0.20
C ILE A 186 4.80 -2.67 1.43
N PHE A 187 4.38 -2.00 2.51
CA PHE A 187 5.07 -1.98 3.80
C PHE A 187 4.80 -3.24 4.63
N GLY A 188 3.77 -4.02 4.28
CA GLY A 188 3.38 -5.24 4.98
C GLY A 188 2.98 -4.99 6.43
N LYS A 189 3.42 -5.88 7.34
CA LYS A 189 3.11 -5.80 8.77
C LYS A 189 3.69 -4.54 9.44
N ALA A 190 4.80 -4.03 8.93
CA ALA A 190 5.48 -2.88 9.51
C ALA A 190 4.76 -1.55 9.23
N SER A 191 3.72 -1.55 8.39
CA SER A 191 2.85 -0.38 8.13
C SER A 191 2.27 0.24 9.41
N VAL A 192 1.98 -0.58 10.43
CA VAL A 192 1.42 -0.10 11.71
C VAL A 192 2.38 0.80 12.48
N TYR A 193 3.68 0.71 12.22
CA TYR A 193 4.70 1.57 12.86
C TYR A 193 5.00 2.85 12.08
N LEU A 194 4.35 3.06 10.94
CA LEU A 194 4.56 4.24 10.12
C LEU A 194 4.04 5.48 10.86
N LYS A 195 4.89 6.50 10.99
CA LYS A 195 4.54 7.80 11.57
C LYS A 195 4.84 8.90 10.57
N GLU A 196 4.18 10.03 10.75
CA GLU A 196 4.50 11.27 10.04
C GLU A 196 5.96 11.68 10.33
N GLU A 197 6.58 12.35 9.35
CA GLU A 197 7.98 12.78 9.37
C GLU A 197 9.01 11.64 9.51
N MET A 198 8.58 10.37 9.41
CA MET A 198 9.48 9.23 9.48
C MET A 198 10.21 9.03 8.15
N LYS A 199 11.53 8.80 8.22
CA LYS A 199 12.32 8.40 7.05
C LYS A 199 12.12 6.92 6.75
N VAL A 200 11.78 6.60 5.51
CA VAL A 200 11.58 5.24 5.00
C VAL A 200 12.46 5.00 3.78
N GLN A 201 12.81 3.75 3.51
CA GLN A 201 13.54 3.35 2.30
C GLN A 201 12.58 2.70 1.32
N LEU A 202 12.53 3.21 0.10
CA LEU A 202 11.75 2.64 -0.99
C LEU A 202 12.69 1.97 -2.00
N GLN A 203 12.32 0.76 -2.39
CA GLN A 203 12.91 0.05 -3.51
C GLN A 203 12.05 0.26 -4.75
N LEU A 204 12.60 1.00 -5.71
CA LEU A 204 11.96 1.41 -6.95
C LEU A 204 12.53 0.64 -8.13
N TYR A 205 11.64 0.17 -9.00
CA TYR A 205 11.98 -0.40 -10.28
C TYR A 205 11.10 0.22 -11.37
N ASP A 206 11.73 0.86 -12.36
CA ASP A 206 11.06 1.55 -13.46
C ASP A 206 9.96 2.53 -12.99
N GLY A 207 10.27 3.29 -11.92
CA GLY A 207 9.35 4.24 -11.30
C GLY A 207 8.28 3.61 -10.39
N ARG A 208 8.19 2.28 -10.29
CA ARG A 208 7.22 1.58 -9.45
C ARG A 208 7.84 1.14 -8.12
N ALA A 209 7.13 1.36 -7.02
CA ALA A 209 7.54 0.87 -5.70
C ALA A 209 7.32 -0.64 -5.59
N LEU A 210 8.39 -1.39 -5.28
CA LEU A 210 8.37 -2.85 -5.11
C LEU A 210 8.31 -3.26 -3.64
N ALA A 211 8.99 -2.50 -2.79
CA ALA A 211 9.13 -2.76 -1.37
C ALA A 211 9.39 -1.44 -0.66
N ALA A 212 8.88 -1.34 0.56
CA ALA A 212 9.12 -0.22 1.43
C ALA A 212 9.61 -0.75 2.78
N PHE A 213 10.67 -0.15 3.30
CA PHE A 213 11.31 -0.55 4.54
C PHE A 213 11.27 0.61 5.53
N LEU A 214 10.78 0.32 6.73
CA LEU A 214 10.87 1.24 7.85
C LEU A 214 12.24 1.12 8.52
N PRO A 215 12.66 2.14 9.29
CA PRO A 215 13.79 2.00 10.19
C PRO A 215 13.58 0.81 11.13
N LYS A 216 14.62 0.00 11.33
CA LYS A 216 14.57 -1.19 12.19
C LYS A 216 14.09 -0.90 13.61
N HIS A 217 14.32 0.33 14.08
CA HIS A 217 13.98 0.76 15.42
C HIS A 217 13.06 1.97 15.35
N VAL A 218 11.86 1.83 15.93
CA VAL A 218 10.86 2.90 16.00
C VAL A 218 10.52 3.16 17.47
N THR A 219 10.42 4.44 17.82
CA THR A 219 9.98 4.86 19.15
C THR A 219 8.45 4.95 19.19
N CYS A 220 7.83 4.18 20.09
CA CYS A 220 6.39 4.18 20.34
C CYS A 220 6.11 4.50 21.80
N THR A 221 4.90 4.99 22.08
CA THR A 221 4.47 5.32 23.45
C THR A 221 3.51 4.24 23.93
N ILE A 222 3.66 3.80 25.19
CA ILE A 222 2.72 2.86 25.80
C ILE A 222 1.44 3.63 26.14
N GLU A 223 0.32 3.27 25.52
CA GLU A 223 -0.99 3.85 25.80
C GLU A 223 -1.61 3.20 27.04
N GLU A 224 -1.68 1.86 27.03
CA GLU A 224 -2.26 1.09 28.13
C GLU A 224 -1.40 -0.14 28.45
N THR A 225 -1.36 -0.53 29.71
CA THR A 225 -0.64 -1.72 30.14
C THR A 225 -1.37 -2.48 31.23
N GLN A 226 -1.21 -3.80 31.25
CA GLN A 226 -1.79 -4.63 32.30
C GLN A 226 -1.19 -4.29 33.67
N LEU A 227 -2.06 -4.19 34.67
CA LEU A 227 -1.64 -3.96 36.06
C LEU A 227 -0.76 -5.11 36.56
N PRO A 228 0.32 -4.81 37.29
CA PRO A 228 1.19 -5.84 37.82
C PRO A 228 0.43 -6.72 38.83
N MET A 229 0.38 -8.04 38.60
CA MET A 229 -0.07 -9.00 39.60
C MET A 229 0.92 -9.00 40.77
N LYS A 230 0.51 -8.41 41.89
CA LYS A 230 1.23 -8.46 43.16
C LYS A 230 1.30 -9.92 43.62
N GLY A 231 2.48 -10.53 43.70
CA GLY A 231 2.63 -11.78 44.46
C GLY A 231 3.65 -12.83 44.05
N LEU A 232 4.47 -12.69 42.99
CA LEU A 232 5.47 -13.73 42.70
C LEU A 232 6.81 -13.18 42.16
N THR A 233 7.86 -13.78 42.74
CA THR A 233 9.33 -13.67 42.68
C THR A 233 10.03 -13.27 41.36
N SER A 234 11.13 -12.51 41.57
CA SER A 234 12.37 -12.12 40.84
C SER A 234 12.71 -12.53 39.40
N ALA A 235 11.88 -13.28 38.68
CA ALA A 235 12.11 -13.51 37.24
C ALA A 235 11.64 -12.28 36.43
N PRO A 236 12.33 -11.90 35.34
CA PRO A 236 11.84 -10.87 34.43
C PRO A 236 10.50 -11.32 33.87
N ARG A 237 9.43 -10.61 34.23
CA ARG A 237 8.08 -10.85 33.74
C ARG A 237 7.80 -9.93 32.57
N TYR A 238 7.26 -10.49 31.51
CA TYR A 238 6.71 -9.72 30.41
C TYR A 238 5.21 -9.57 30.62
N LYS A 239 4.70 -8.38 30.35
CA LYS A 239 3.27 -8.06 30.32
C LYS A 239 2.88 -7.57 28.93
N ARG A 240 1.60 -7.71 28.58
CA ARG A 240 1.08 -7.14 27.33
C ARG A 240 0.82 -5.65 27.52
N ALA A 241 1.23 -4.87 26.54
CA ALA A 241 1.00 -3.43 26.48
C ALA A 241 0.43 -3.05 25.11
N LEU A 242 -0.53 -2.12 25.12
CA LEU A 242 -1.07 -1.46 23.95
C LEU A 242 -0.23 -0.20 23.67
N LEU A 243 0.14 -0.01 22.42
CA LEU A 243 0.90 1.14 21.95
C LEU A 243 0.00 2.20 21.34
N ASP A 244 0.54 3.40 21.14
CA ASP A 244 -0.11 4.54 20.49
C ASP A 244 -0.65 4.26 19.08
N ASN A 245 -0.12 3.24 18.40
CA ASN A 245 -0.57 2.79 17.08
C ASN A 245 -1.59 1.63 17.12
N GLY A 246 -2.04 1.23 18.31
CA GLY A 246 -2.98 0.12 18.51
C GLY A 246 -2.34 -1.28 18.47
N SER A 247 -1.03 -1.39 18.21
CA SER A 247 -0.32 -2.68 18.28
C SER A 247 -0.17 -3.15 19.72
N THR A 248 -0.36 -4.45 19.95
CA THR A 248 -0.13 -5.09 21.26
C THR A 248 1.20 -5.84 21.26
N ILE A 249 2.12 -5.44 22.13
CA ILE A 249 3.44 -6.08 22.26
C ILE A 249 3.71 -6.57 23.69
N GLN A 250 4.75 -7.40 23.84
CA GLN A 250 5.23 -7.84 25.15
C GLN A 250 6.34 -6.92 25.64
N VAL A 251 6.13 -6.30 26.81
CA VAL A 251 7.06 -5.37 27.42
C VAL A 251 7.45 -5.84 28.83
N PRO A 252 8.66 -5.54 29.32
CA PRO A 252 9.02 -5.80 30.71
C PRO A 252 8.04 -5.21 31.73
N SER A 253 7.81 -5.92 32.83
CA SER A 253 6.78 -5.58 33.83
C SER A 253 6.97 -4.24 34.55
N TYR A 254 8.19 -3.69 34.55
CA TYR A 254 8.52 -2.42 35.21
C TYR A 254 8.12 -1.17 34.42
N LEU A 255 7.74 -1.31 33.15
CA LEU A 255 7.33 -0.18 32.31
C LEU A 255 5.88 0.19 32.59
N GLU A 256 5.56 1.47 32.64
CA GLU A 256 4.20 1.97 32.89
C GLU A 256 3.59 2.65 31.65
N ALA A 257 2.30 2.98 31.72
CA ALA A 257 1.64 3.75 30.66
C ALA A 257 2.25 5.16 30.57
N GLY A 258 2.36 5.70 29.36
CA GLY A 258 2.99 6.99 29.06
C GLY A 258 4.50 6.94 28.81
N GLU A 259 5.16 5.80 29.03
CA GLU A 259 6.59 5.66 28.74
C GLU A 259 6.87 5.45 27.25
N LYS A 260 7.97 6.05 26.77
CA LYS A 260 8.47 5.85 25.40
C LYS A 260 9.43 4.68 25.35
N ILE A 261 9.21 3.81 24.37
CA ILE A 261 9.99 2.58 24.18
C ILE A 261 10.41 2.44 22.74
N VAL A 262 11.56 1.80 22.52
CA VAL A 262 12.09 1.48 21.20
C VAL A 262 11.75 0.03 20.88
N ILE A 263 11.13 -0.18 19.73
CA ILE A 263 10.64 -1.48 19.26
C ILE A 263 11.35 -1.85 17.97
N ASN A 264 11.60 -3.15 17.78
CA ASN A 264 12.04 -3.69 16.50
C ASN A 264 10.82 -3.93 15.58
N THR A 265 10.80 -3.29 14.41
CA THR A 265 9.69 -3.38 13.45
C THR A 265 9.59 -4.71 12.72
N GLU A 266 10.65 -5.54 12.74
CA GLU A 266 10.67 -6.85 12.07
C GLU A 266 9.97 -7.93 12.91
N ASP A 267 10.19 -7.92 14.23
CA ASP A 267 9.76 -8.99 15.15
C ASP A 267 8.76 -8.53 16.23
N ASP A 268 8.35 -7.25 16.22
CA ASP A 268 7.50 -6.63 17.25
C ASP A 268 8.09 -6.72 18.68
N SER A 269 9.42 -6.83 18.78
CA SER A 269 10.11 -7.04 20.05
C SER A 269 10.55 -5.74 20.72
N PHE A 270 10.42 -5.68 22.04
CA PHE A 270 10.95 -4.60 22.84
C PHE A 270 12.49 -4.62 22.84
N VAL A 271 13.11 -3.47 22.53
CA VAL A 271 14.58 -3.34 22.49
C VAL A 271 15.08 -2.63 23.76
N LYS A 272 14.60 -1.41 24.00
CA LYS A 272 15.03 -0.58 25.12
C LYS A 272 13.99 0.48 25.46
N ARG A 273 14.06 1.01 26.68
CA ARG A 273 13.36 2.24 27.07
C ARG A 273 14.05 3.44 26.44
N ASP A 274 13.28 4.39 25.93
CA ASP A 274 13.80 5.66 25.43
C ASP A 274 13.95 6.62 26.61
N ASN A 275 15.19 6.82 27.08
CA ASN A 275 15.52 7.79 28.12
C ASN A 275 15.88 9.09 27.41
N LYS A 276 14.86 9.85 27.02
CA LYS A 276 15.03 11.16 26.38
C LYS A 276 14.65 12.28 27.34
#